data_AF-A0A923ZIQ6-F1
#
_entry.id   AF-A0A923ZIQ6-F1
#
_cell.length_a   1.000
_cell.length_b   1.000
_cell.length_c   1.000
_cell.angle_alpha   90.00
_cell.angle_beta   90.00
_cell.angle_gamma   90.00
#
_symmetry.space_group_name_H-M   'P 1'
#
loop_
_entity.id
_entity.type
_entity.pdbx_description
1 polymer ?
#
loop_
_entity_poly.entity_id
_entity_poly.type
_entity_poly.pdbx_seq_one_letter_code
_entity_poly.pdbx_strand_id
1 'polypeptide(L)' 'FLKNEREKHIQFLYESADNFRNHVTEQGPMGPMDAYQIILLMSQHTVRHTKQIEEVKASAGYPAK' A
#
# COMPACT_ATOMS: atom_id res chain seq x y z
N PHE A 1 0.64 16.45 0.92
CA PHE A 1 1.84 15.61 0.98
C PHE A 1 1.55 14.17 0.53
N LEU A 2 0.89 13.31 1.33
CA LEU A 2 0.69 11.88 0.98
C LEU A 2 -0.01 11.63 -0.37
N LYS A 3 -0.99 12.47 -0.73
CA LYS A 3 -1.67 12.40 -2.03
C LYS A 3 -0.68 12.57 -3.21
N ASN A 4 0.20 13.56 -3.12
CA ASN A 4 1.18 13.86 -4.17
C ASN A 4 2.22 12.75 -4.28
N GLU A 5 2.66 12.16 -3.17
CA GLU A 5 3.60 11.02 -3.20
C GLU A 5 2.97 9.78 -3.84
N ARG A 6 1.68 9.52 -3.56
CA ARG A 6 0.93 8.44 -4.24
C ARG A 6 0.86 8.68 -5.74
N GLU A 7 0.56 9.91 -6.18
CA GLU A 7 0.51 10.26 -7.59
C GLU A 7 1.86 10.05 -8.29
N LYS A 8 2.97 10.46 -7.66
CA LYS A 8 4.32 10.21 -8.18
C LYS A 8 4.63 8.72 -8.33
N HIS A 9 4.28 7.90 -7.32
CA HIS A 9 4.49 6.45 -7.42
C HIS A 9 3.67 5.83 -8.55
N ILE A 10 2.40 6.23 -8.69
CA ILE A 10 1.55 5.75 -9.79
C ILE A 10 2.15 6.14 -11.14
N GLN A 11 2.61 7.39 -11.30
CA GLN A 11 3.22 7.85 -12.54
C GLN A 11 4.49 7.03 -12.88
N PHE A 12 5.37 6.85 -11.90
CA PHE A 12 6.57 6.03 -12.06
C PHE A 12 6.24 4.60 -12.52
N LEU A 13 5.20 3.98 -11.96
CA LEU A 13 4.78 2.64 -12.36
C LEU A 13 4.24 2.56 -13.79
N TYR A 14 3.62 3.63 -14.30
CA TYR A 14 3.14 3.68 -15.69
C TYR A 14 4.26 3.93 -16.70
N GLU A 15 5.26 4.73 -16.33
CA GLU A 15 6.35 5.13 -17.23
C GLU A 15 7.54 4.17 -17.22
N SER A 16 7.68 3.38 -16.15
CA SER A 16 8.81 2.47 -15.99
C SER A 16 8.74 1.29 -16.97
N ALA A 17 9.88 0.99 -17.60
CA ALA A 17 10.11 -0.22 -18.39
C ALA A 17 10.84 -1.32 -17.59
N ASP A 18 10.98 -1.16 -16.28
CA ASP A 18 11.76 -2.04 -15.41
C ASP A 18 11.03 -3.38 -15.15
N ASN A 19 11.80 -4.45 -14.96
CA ASN A 19 11.24 -5.74 -14.54
C ASN A 19 11.20 -5.82 -13.02
N PHE A 20 10.07 -5.44 -12.44
CA PHE A 20 9.86 -5.44 -10.99
C PHE A 20 10.00 -6.81 -10.30
N ARG A 21 10.00 -7.92 -11.03
CA ARG A 21 10.27 -9.26 -10.48
C ARG A 21 11.75 -9.51 -10.18
N ASN A 22 12.65 -8.74 -10.80
CA ASN A 22 14.10 -8.90 -10.62
C ASN A 22 14.66 -8.09 -9.43
N HIS A 23 13.81 -7.27 -8.78
CA HIS A 23 14.20 -6.45 -7.64
C HIS A 23 13.65 -7.08 -6.37
N VAL A 24 14.50 -7.83 -5.66
CA VAL A 24 14.10 -8.58 -4.46
C VAL A 24 14.72 -7.95 -3.22
N THR A 25 13.89 -7.76 -2.19
CA THR A 25 14.38 -7.49 -0.84
C THR A 25 14.26 -8.74 0.00
N GLU A 26 15.36 -9.13 0.64
CA GLU A 26 15.42 -10.24 1.60
C GLU A 26 14.93 -9.79 2.98
N GLN A 27 14.87 -8.48 3.23
CA GLN A 27 14.48 -7.90 4.51
C GLN A 27 13.02 -7.48 4.48
N GLY A 28 12.13 -8.40 4.83
CA GLY A 28 10.70 -8.15 4.96
C GLY A 28 10.04 -9.02 6.04
N PRO A 29 8.94 -8.56 6.67
CA PRO A 29 8.23 -9.33 7.69
C PRO A 29 7.55 -10.61 7.15
N MET A 30 7.50 -10.77 5.82
CA MET A 30 6.86 -11.87 5.11
C MET A 30 7.89 -12.78 4.41
N GLY A 31 9.18 -12.61 4.71
CA GLY A 31 10.29 -13.21 3.96
C GLY A 31 10.63 -12.41 2.69
N PRO A 32 11.40 -13.03 1.76
CA PRO A 32 11.83 -12.37 0.54
C PRO A 32 10.65 -11.98 -0.34
N MET A 33 10.65 -10.75 -0.85
CA MET A 33 9.61 -10.25 -1.75
C MET A 33 10.22 -9.44 -2.90
N ASP A 34 9.68 -9.63 -4.09
CA ASP A 34 9.98 -8.80 -5.24
C ASP A 34 9.19 -7.47 -5.22
N ALA A 35 9.67 -6.48 -5.96
CA ALA A 35 9.04 -5.16 -6.02
C ALA A 35 7.58 -5.23 -6.54
N TYR A 36 7.27 -6.17 -7.44
CA TYR A 36 5.91 -6.38 -7.94
C TYR A 36 4.96 -6.83 -6.81
N GLN A 37 5.39 -7.78 -5.99
CA GLN A 37 4.65 -8.24 -4.81
C GLN A 37 4.44 -7.10 -3.81
N ILE A 38 5.46 -6.26 -3.60
CA ILE A 38 5.36 -5.10 -2.71
C ILE A 38 4.33 -4.08 -3.22
N ILE A 39 4.31 -3.79 -4.52
CA ILE A 39 3.33 -2.87 -5.14
C ILE A 39 1.90 -3.37 -4.94
N LEU A 40 1.67 -4.67 -5.14
CA LEU A 40 0.38 -5.31 -4.89
C LEU A 40 -0.01 -5.24 -3.40
N LEU A 41 0.95 -5.55 -2.52
CA LEU A 41 0.76 -5.49 -1.08
C LEU A 41 0.36 -4.08 -0.64
N MET A 42 1.09 -3.04 -1.06
CA MET A 42 0.79 -1.63 -0.71
C MET A 42 -0.63 -1.22 -1.14
N SER A 43 -1.05 -1.65 -2.33
CA SER A 43 -2.37 -1.36 -2.87
C SER A 43 -3.48 -1.95 -1.98
N GLN A 44 -3.37 -3.23 -1.61
CA GLN A 44 -4.34 -3.89 -0.73
C GLN A 44 -4.24 -3.43 0.72
N HIS A 45 -3.04 -3.09 1.20
CA HIS A 45 -2.81 -2.63 2.56
C HIS A 45 -3.50 -1.29 2.84
N THR A 46 -3.53 -0.40 1.85
CA THR A 46 -4.30 0.85 1.91
C THR A 46 -5.78 0.56 2.10
N VAL A 47 -6.35 -0.36 1.30
CA VAL A 47 -7.77 -0.75 1.39
C VAL A 47 -8.09 -1.36 2.75
N ARG A 48 -7.23 -2.26 3.26
CA ARG A 48 -7.40 -2.86 4.59
C ARG A 48 -7.46 -1.79 5.67
N HIS A 49 -6.55 -0.82 5.66
CA HIS A 49 -6.53 0.22 6.68
C HIS A 49 -7.72 1.19 6.57
N THR A 50 -8.19 1.50 5.36
CA THR A 50 -9.44 2.26 5.19
C THR A 50 -10.63 1.53 5.84
N LYS A 51 -10.77 0.22 5.59
CA LYS A 51 -11.84 -0.58 6.18
C LYS A 51 -11.75 -0.65 7.70
N GLN A 52 -10.55 -0.84 8.25
CA GLN A 52 -10.36 -0.83 9.72
C GLN A 52 -10.76 0.51 10.35
N ILE A 53 -10.49 1.63 9.68
CA ILE A 53 -10.92 2.95 10.14
C ILE A 53 -12.45 3.05 10.11
N GLU A 54 -13.10 2.56 9.06
CA GLU A 54 -14.56 2.52 8.94
C GLU A 54 -15.19 1.64 10.02
N GLU A 55 -14.61 0.48 10.30
CA GLU A 55 -15.02 -0.43 11.37
C GLU A 55 -14.96 0.26 12.74
N VAL A 56 -13.85 0.95 13.06
CA VAL A 56 -13.71 1.70 14.32
C VAL A 56 -14.75 2.82 14.40
N LYS A 57 -14.98 3.55 13.30
CA LYS A 57 -15.98 4.64 13.24
C LYS A 57 -17.41 4.16 13.43
N ALA A 58 -17.70 2.91 13.09
CA ALA A 58 -19.02 2.30 13.27
C ALA A 58 -19.23 1.69 14.66
N SER A 59 -18.21 1.65 15.51
CA SER A 59 -18.31 1.08 16.87
C SER A 59 -19.18 1.94 17.79
N ALA A 60 -19.92 1.30 18.70
CA ALA A 60 -20.88 1.96 19.58
C ALA A 60 -20.27 3.03 20.51
N GLY A 61 -18.96 2.98 20.76
CA GLY A 61 -18.22 3.95 21.57
C GLY A 61 -17.48 5.02 20.76
N TYR A 62 -17.59 5.02 19.43
CA TYR A 62 -16.95 6.03 18.61
C TYR A 62 -17.66 7.38 18.80
N PRO A 63 -16.92 8.49 19.04
CA PRO A 63 -17.55 9.80 19.20
C PRO A 63 -18.40 10.16 17.98
N ALA A 64 -19.72 10.26 18.18
CA ALA A 64 -20.53 11.13 17.35
C ALA A 64 -20.04 12.55 17.64
N LYS A 65 -19.70 13.31 16.61
CA LYS A 65 -19.14 14.67 16.72
C LYS A 65 -19.72 15.49 17.87
#